data_AF-A0A1W1HCZ1-F1
#
_entry.id   AF-A0A1W1HCZ1-F1
#
_cell.length_a   1.000
_cell.length_b   1.000
_cell.length_c   1.000
_cell.angle_alpha   90.00
_cell.angle_beta   90.00
_cell.angle_gamma   90.00
#
_symmetry.space_group_name_H-M   'P 1'
#
loop_
_entity.id
_entity.type
_entity.pdbx_description
1 polymer ?
#
loop_
_entity_poly.entity_id
_entity_poly.type
_entity_poly.pdbx_seq_one_letter_code
_entity_poly.pdbx_strand_id
1 'polypeptide(L)'
;MDNSNAVKITKDLLAPFHFSSLEDAGLNFLYLSSLAKISEYRKDCLLYQKKYGMSYESFKKHIAGKKRDEVFEEEDDLMAWQYVYDALQYWENKVKELDQCF
;
A
#
# COMPACT_ATOMS: atom_id res chain seq x y z
N MET A 1 11.11 -31.81 -11.39
CA MET A 1 9.95 -31.59 -12.29
C MET A 1 10.49 -31.34 -13.68
N ASP A 2 9.93 -32.02 -14.68
CA ASP A 2 10.27 -31.74 -16.09
C ASP A 2 9.79 -30.32 -16.43
N ASN A 3 10.68 -29.50 -16.98
CA ASN A 3 10.41 -28.11 -17.36
C ASN A 3 9.25 -28.02 -18.37
N SER A 4 9.07 -29.07 -19.19
CA SER A 4 7.96 -29.20 -20.14
C SER A 4 6.58 -29.23 -19.46
N ASN A 5 6.47 -29.88 -18.30
CA ASN A 5 5.20 -30.04 -17.60
C ASN A 5 4.79 -28.74 -16.89
N ALA A 6 5.76 -28.01 -16.31
CA ALA A 6 5.50 -26.72 -15.66
C ALA A 6 4.97 -25.68 -16.66
N VAL A 7 5.59 -25.58 -17.84
CA VAL A 7 5.15 -24.66 -18.90
C VAL A 7 3.72 -24.96 -19.36
N LYS A 8 3.37 -26.24 -19.49
CA LYS A 8 2.02 -26.66 -19.87
C LYS A 8 0.99 -26.26 -18.81
N ILE A 9 1.24 -26.61 -17.55
CA ILE A 9 0.35 -26.29 -16.43
C ILE A 9 0.12 -24.77 -16.33
N THR A 10 1.19 -23.97 -16.44
CA THR A 10 1.07 -22.51 -16.40
C THR A 10 0.18 -21.99 -17.54
N LYS A 11 0.38 -22.44 -18.79
CA LYS A 11 -0.46 -22.01 -19.91
C LYS A 11 -1.93 -22.40 -19.73
N ASP A 12 -2.19 -23.63 -19.31
CA ASP A 12 -3.54 -24.14 -19.09
C ASP A 12 -4.28 -23.36 -18.00
N LEU A 13 -3.56 -22.91 -16.95
CA LEU A 13 -4.12 -22.13 -15.86
C LEU A 13 -4.28 -20.65 -16.19
N LEU A 14 -3.41 -20.06 -17.02
CA LEU A 14 -3.48 -18.63 -17.36
C LEU A 14 -4.60 -18.32 -18.36
N ALA A 15 -4.86 -19.22 -19.31
CA ALA A 15 -5.83 -18.97 -20.38
C ALA A 15 -7.27 -18.67 -19.90
N PRO A 16 -7.83 -19.39 -18.90
CA PRO A 16 -9.15 -19.07 -18.34
C PRO A 16 -9.24 -17.69 -17.66
N PHE A 17 -8.10 -17.15 -17.21
CA PHE A 17 -8.02 -15.81 -16.62
C PHE A 17 -7.67 -14.73 -17.65
N HIS A 18 -7.64 -15.08 -18.95
CA HIS A 18 -7.30 -14.18 -20.06
C HIS A 18 -5.88 -13.60 -20.00
N PHE A 19 -4.96 -14.24 -19.27
CA PHE A 19 -3.56 -13.82 -19.27
C PHE A 19 -2.80 -14.44 -20.43
N SER A 20 -2.05 -13.59 -21.12
CA SER A 20 -1.25 -13.96 -22.30
C SER A 20 0.11 -14.56 -21.92
N SER A 21 0.64 -14.20 -20.75
CA SER A 21 1.91 -14.69 -20.22
C SER A 21 1.95 -14.68 -18.69
N LEU A 22 3.01 -15.27 -18.12
CA LEU A 22 3.25 -15.23 -16.68
C LEU A 22 3.58 -13.81 -16.22
N GLU A 23 4.24 -13.02 -17.06
CA GLU A 23 4.53 -11.61 -16.82
C GLU A 23 3.23 -10.80 -16.73
N ASP A 24 2.30 -10.99 -17.66
CA ASP A 24 0.97 -10.35 -17.67
C ASP A 24 0.18 -10.70 -16.40
N ALA A 25 0.12 -11.99 -16.05
CA ALA A 25 -0.49 -12.45 -14.81
C ALA A 25 0.20 -11.89 -13.55
N GLY A 26 1.53 -11.80 -13.59
CA GLY A 26 2.36 -11.25 -12.51
C GLY A 26 2.10 -9.75 -12.30
N LEU A 27 2.02 -8.97 -13.38
CA LEU A 27 1.69 -7.55 -13.33
C LEU A 27 0.29 -7.34 -12.74
N ASN A 28 -0.71 -8.09 -13.21
CA ASN A 28 -2.05 -8.01 -12.65
C ASN A 28 -2.11 -8.42 -11.17
N PHE A 29 -1.39 -9.47 -10.77
CA PHE A 29 -1.29 -9.87 -9.37
C PHE A 29 -0.67 -8.76 -8.50
N LEU A 30 0.44 -8.17 -8.95
CA LEU A 30 1.12 -7.08 -8.26
C LEU A 30 0.22 -5.85 -8.15
N TYR A 31 -0.54 -5.55 -9.20
CA TYR A 31 -1.49 -4.44 -9.22
C TYR A 31 -2.59 -4.60 -8.16
N LEU A 32 -3.30 -5.75 -8.20
CA LEU A 32 -4.36 -6.04 -7.24
C LEU A 32 -3.84 -6.10 -5.79
N SER A 33 -2.65 -6.66 -5.59
CA SER A 33 -2.01 -6.70 -4.27
C SER A 33 -1.64 -5.30 -3.76
N SER A 34 -1.15 -4.44 -4.65
CA SER A 34 -0.84 -3.04 -4.32
C SER A 34 -2.09 -2.25 -3.97
N LEU A 35 -3.19 -2.44 -4.70
CA LEU A 35 -4.49 -1.84 -4.37
C LEU A 35 -5.01 -2.31 -3.01
N ALA A 36 -4.86 -3.59 -2.69
CA ALA A 36 -5.22 -4.11 -1.36
C ALA A 36 -4.41 -3.42 -0.25
N LYS A 37 -3.10 -3.24 -0.45
CA LYS A 37 -2.24 -2.49 0.48
C LYS A 37 -2.65 -1.03 0.62
N ILE A 38 -2.99 -0.34 -0.47
CA ILE A 38 -3.54 1.03 -0.41
C ILE A 38 -4.80 1.06 0.44
N SER A 39 -5.73 0.11 0.24
CA SER A 39 -6.97 0.07 1.02
C SER A 39 -6.73 -0.15 2.51
N GLU A 40 -5.75 -0.99 2.88
CA GLU A 40 -5.30 -1.24 4.25
C GLU A 40 -4.77 0.06 4.88
N TYR A 41 -3.76 0.68 4.28
CA TYR A 41 -3.14 1.88 4.84
C TYR A 41 -4.03 3.12 4.82
N ARG A 42 -4.96 3.24 3.85
CA ARG A 42 -5.99 4.29 3.89
C ARG A 42 -6.90 4.15 5.10
N LYS A 43 -7.29 2.93 5.45
CA LYS A 43 -8.09 2.68 6.64
C LYS A 43 -7.33 3.09 7.90
N ASP A 44 -6.05 2.75 8.00
CA ASP A 44 -5.22 3.11 9.17
C ASP A 44 -5.01 4.62 9.27
N CYS A 45 -4.73 5.30 8.15
CA CYS A 45 -4.66 6.76 8.11
C CYS A 45 -5.97 7.41 8.58
N LEU A 46 -7.12 6.85 8.16
CA LEU A 46 -8.44 7.34 8.59
C LEU A 46 -8.70 7.13 10.08
N LEU A 47 -8.14 6.09 10.70
CA LEU A 47 -8.26 5.87 12.14
C LEU A 47 -7.58 7.00 12.92
N TYR A 48 -6.36 7.36 12.56
CA TYR A 48 -5.66 8.48 13.19
C TYR A 48 -6.32 9.83 12.88
N GLN A 49 -6.76 10.05 11.64
CA GLN A 49 -7.51 11.25 11.26
C GLN A 49 -8.77 11.41 12.10
N LYS A 50 -9.48 10.32 12.40
CA LYS A 50 -10.64 10.33 13.29
C LYS A 50 -10.25 10.55 14.75
N LYS A 51 -9.17 9.92 15.23
CA LYS A 51 -8.66 10.08 16.60
C LYS A 51 -8.35 11.54 16.92
N TYR A 52 -7.68 12.24 16.01
CA TYR A 52 -7.22 13.61 16.22
C TYR A 52 -8.07 14.70 15.58
N GLY A 53 -9.04 14.33 14.75
CA GLY A 53 -9.94 15.29 14.09
C GLY A 53 -9.25 16.23 13.10
N MET A 54 -8.06 15.88 12.61
CA MET A 54 -7.26 16.71 11.70
C MET A 54 -6.48 15.84 10.71
N SER A 55 -5.89 16.44 9.67
CA SER A 55 -5.04 15.71 8.72
C SER A 55 -3.68 15.34 9.34
N TYR A 56 -2.98 14.36 8.75
CA TYR A 56 -1.61 13.99 9.13
C TYR A 56 -0.68 15.21 9.19
N GLU A 57 -0.68 16.03 8.15
CA GLU A 57 0.18 17.22 8.07
C GLU A 57 -0.14 18.25 9.15
N SER A 58 -1.42 18.44 9.48
CA SER A 58 -1.83 19.31 10.59
C SER A 58 -1.39 18.74 11.93
N PHE A 59 -1.53 17.43 12.13
CA PHE A 59 -1.12 16.74 13.36
C PHE A 59 0.40 16.82 13.56
N LYS A 60 1.18 16.54 12.51
CA LYS A 60 2.64 16.69 12.53
C LYS A 60 3.09 18.10 12.95
N LYS A 61 2.44 19.14 12.44
CA LYS A 61 2.71 20.53 12.82
C LYS A 61 2.28 20.84 14.26
N HIS A 62 1.15 20.29 14.70
CA HIS A 62 0.65 20.41 16.07
C HIS A 62 1.66 19.87 17.08
N ILE A 63 2.20 18.67 16.86
CA ILE A 63 3.23 18.07 17.71
C ILE A 63 4.52 18.91 17.69
N ALA A 64 5.01 19.30 16.52
CA ALA A 64 6.22 20.12 16.41
C ALA A 64 6.12 21.50 17.10
N GLY A 65 4.89 22.02 17.28
CA GLY A 65 4.62 23.28 17.97
C GLY A 65 4.54 23.18 19.50
N LYS A 66 4.41 21.97 20.06
CA LYS A 66 4.37 21.77 21.51
C LYS A 66 5.76 21.96 22.10
N LYS A 67 5.90 22.93 23.00
CA LYS A 67 7.20 23.34 23.56
C LYS A 67 7.49 22.86 24.98
N ARG A 68 6.63 22.05 25.63
CA ARG A 68 6.84 21.72 27.06
C ARG A 68 6.07 20.53 27.66
N ASP A 69 5.04 20.03 26.99
CA ASP A 69 4.26 18.89 27.49
C ASP A 69 4.29 17.77 26.43
N GLU A 70 5.36 16.97 26.46
CA GLU A 70 5.48 15.74 25.67
C GLU A 70 4.40 14.77 26.17
N VAL A 71 3.30 14.69 25.41
CA VAL A 71 2.33 13.60 25.58
C VAL A 71 2.88 12.44 24.78
N PHE A 72 3.62 11.53 25.42
CA PHE A 72 4.30 10.38 24.78
C PHE A 72 3.39 9.62 23.81
N GLU A 73 2.10 9.47 24.14
CA GLU A 73 1.11 8.83 23.27
C GLU A 73 0.95 9.54 21.92
N GLU A 74 0.90 10.88 21.90
CA GLU A 74 0.74 11.62 20.65
C GLU A 74 1.98 11.55 19.76
N GLU A 75 3.18 11.45 20.35
CA GLU A 75 4.42 11.25 19.62
C GLU A 75 4.51 9.83 19.03
N ASP A 76 4.14 8.82 19.83
CA ASP A 76 4.05 7.42 19.38
C ASP A 76 3.04 7.27 18.24
N ASP A 77 1.88 7.91 18.39
CA ASP A 77 0.86 7.92 17.35
C ASP A 77 1.31 8.72 16.12
N LEU A 78 2.07 9.80 16.26
CA LEU A 78 2.65 10.51 15.12
C LEU A 78 3.62 9.60 14.36
N MET A 79 4.47 8.86 15.06
CA MET A 79 5.41 7.91 14.43
C MET A 79 4.66 6.79 13.70
N ALA A 80 3.65 6.20 14.34
CA ALA A 80 2.85 5.15 13.75
C ALA A 80 2.03 5.66 12.55
N TRP A 81 1.45 6.86 12.66
CA TRP A 81 0.72 7.49 11.56
C TRP A 81 1.66 7.83 10.40
N GLN A 82 2.86 8.35 10.68
CA GLN A 82 3.85 8.60 9.64
C GLN A 82 4.20 7.32 8.87
N TYR A 83 4.42 6.21 9.57
CA TYR A 83 4.71 4.93 8.92
C TYR A 83 3.60 4.52 7.94
N VAL A 84 2.33 4.54 8.36
CA VAL A 84 1.22 4.16 7.48
C VAL A 84 0.98 5.17 6.36
N TYR A 85 1.23 6.46 6.60
CA TYR A 85 1.11 7.52 5.60
C TYR A 85 2.18 7.37 4.51
N ASP A 86 3.44 7.16 4.88
CA ASP A 86 4.55 6.97 3.95
C ASP A 86 4.36 5.65 3.16
N ALA A 87 3.89 4.58 3.82
CA ALA A 87 3.55 3.33 3.16
C ALA A 87 2.41 3.50 2.15
N LEU A 88 1.36 4.25 2.49
CA LEU A 88 0.28 4.57 1.57
C LEU A 88 0.82 5.29 0.32
N GLN A 89 1.63 6.34 0.49
CA GLN A 89 2.20 7.07 -0.63
C GLN A 89 3.09 6.19 -1.52
N TYR A 90 3.88 5.30 -0.90
CA TYR A 90 4.70 4.34 -1.62
C TYR A 90 3.85 3.44 -2.54
N TRP A 91 2.79 2.82 -1.99
CA TRP A 91 1.96 1.91 -2.77
C TRP A 91 1.12 2.63 -3.82
N GLU A 92 0.65 3.86 -3.55
CA GLU A 92 -0.01 4.70 -4.55
C GLU A 92 0.92 5.02 -5.72
N ASN A 93 2.21 5.25 -5.46
CA ASN A 93 3.20 5.44 -6.51
C ASN A 93 3.49 4.15 -7.28
N LYS A 94 3.54 3.00 -6.60
CA LYS A 94 3.72 1.69 -7.28
C LYS A 94 2.55 1.34 -8.19
N VAL A 95 1.31 1.65 -7.78
CA VAL A 95 0.14 1.48 -8.66
C VAL A 95 0.25 2.36 -9.90
N LYS A 96 0.69 3.62 -9.76
CA LYS A 96 0.92 4.51 -10.93
C LYS A 96 2.02 4.01 -11.86
N GLU A 97 3.08 3.42 -11.32
CA GLU A 97 4.14 2.78 -12.12
C GLU A 97 3.57 1.57 -12.87
N LEU A 98 2.79 0.72 -12.19
CA LEU A 98 2.16 -0.46 -12.79
C LEU A 98 1.10 -0.10 -13.84
N ASP A 99 0.34 0.98 -13.65
CA ASP A 99 -0.63 1.50 -14.63
C ASP A 99 0.04 1.81 -15.98
N GLN A 100 1.36 2.09 -16.00
CA GLN A 100 2.12 2.34 -17.24
C GLN A 100 2.58 1.04 -17.93
N CYS A 101 2.40 -0.12 -17.29
CA CYS A 101 2.75 -1.42 -17.82
C CYS A 101 1.57 -2.13 -18.50
N PHE A 102 0.35 -1.61 -18.38
CA PHE A 102 -0.87 -2.13 -19.01
C PHE A 102 -1.18 -1.42 -20.33
#